data_AF-A0A9D7VYL1-F1
#
_entry.id   AF-A0A9D7VYL1-F1
#
_cell.length_a   1.000
_cell.length_b   1.000
_cell.length_c   1.000
_cell.angle_alpha   90.00
_cell.angle_beta   90.00
_cell.angle_gamma   90.00
#
_symmetry.space_group_name_H-M   'P 1'
#
loop_
_entity.id
_entity.type
_entity.pdbx_description
1 polymer ?
#
loop_
_entity_poly.entity_id
_entity_poly.type
_entity_poly.pdbx_seq_one_letter_code
_entity_poly.pdbx_strand_id
1 'polypeptide(L)'
;EHHTQYRKVFHDDPMPKGEDRGIRLNFWEGLVEGLPVAIILSFFSFVGAGMFMLVVAIHHTIWNQIHLEMHKPTKRFFANWSLYKFCARHHFLHHKYPDKNFNVAFPIGDYICGTIAKPSADDWEAMRAEGIA
;
A
#
# COMPACT_ATOMS: atom_id res chain seq x y z
N GLU A 1 13.55 -6.07 8.09
CA GLU A 1 13.02 -4.77 7.64
C GLU A 1 12.35 -4.98 6.29
N HIS A 2 11.11 -4.51 6.11
CA HIS A 2 10.26 -4.78 4.94
C HIS A 2 10.99 -4.51 3.62
N HIS A 3 11.46 -3.29 3.39
CA HIS A 3 12.14 -2.91 2.13
C HIS A 3 13.43 -3.69 1.86
N THR A 4 14.16 -4.10 2.89
CA THR A 4 15.44 -4.81 2.73
C THR A 4 15.27 -6.25 2.23
N GLN A 5 14.16 -6.91 2.57
CA GLN A 5 13.80 -8.24 2.06
C GLN A 5 13.21 -8.16 0.66
N TYR A 6 12.25 -7.25 0.42
CA TYR A 6 11.52 -7.14 -0.85
C TYR A 6 12.29 -6.43 -1.98
N ARG A 7 13.47 -5.86 -1.70
CA ARG A 7 14.43 -5.44 -2.74
C ARG A 7 14.96 -6.61 -3.58
N LYS A 8 14.95 -7.84 -3.05
CA LYS A 8 15.52 -9.02 -3.72
C LYS A 8 14.48 -9.84 -4.48
N VAL A 9 13.25 -9.91 -3.97
CA VAL A 9 12.12 -10.62 -4.60
C VAL A 9 10.83 -9.87 -4.28
N PHE A 10 9.99 -9.60 -5.29
CA PHE A 10 8.76 -8.82 -5.10
C PHE A 10 7.64 -9.65 -4.46
N HIS A 11 7.45 -10.88 -4.95
CA HIS A 11 6.63 -11.91 -4.31
C HIS A 11 7.48 -12.78 -3.38
N ASP A 12 6.95 -13.13 -2.22
CA ASP A 12 7.63 -14.02 -1.28
C ASP A 12 6.88 -15.36 -1.15
N ASP A 13 7.58 -16.37 -0.65
CA ASP A 13 6.94 -17.60 -0.21
C ASP A 13 5.98 -17.29 0.98
N PRO A 14 4.87 -18.02 1.13
CA PRO A 14 3.91 -17.75 2.20
C PRO A 14 4.53 -17.91 3.59
N MET A 15 4.92 -16.81 4.25
CA MET A 15 5.40 -16.92 5.65
C MET A 15 4.27 -17.28 6.63
N PRO A 16 4.57 -17.98 7.74
CA PRO A 16 3.61 -18.31 8.79
C PRO A 16 2.81 -17.11 9.29
N LYS A 17 1.56 -17.37 9.70
CA LYS A 17 0.63 -16.35 10.20
C LYS A 17 1.22 -15.64 11.43
N GLY A 18 1.44 -14.32 11.34
CA GLY A 18 1.97 -13.51 12.44
C GLY A 18 3.44 -13.06 12.28
N GLU A 19 4.15 -13.59 11.29
CA GLU A 19 5.50 -13.16 10.91
C GLU A 19 5.48 -12.05 9.83
N ASP A 20 4.29 -11.71 9.34
CA ASP A 20 4.04 -10.72 8.30
C ASP A 20 3.83 -9.29 8.83
N ARG A 21 4.42 -8.98 10.00
CA ARG A 21 4.24 -7.69 10.67
C ARG A 21 4.74 -6.50 9.84
N GLY A 22 5.73 -6.71 8.97
CA GLY A 22 6.27 -5.67 8.09
C GLY A 22 5.45 -5.40 6.83
N ILE A 23 4.42 -6.20 6.53
CA ILE A 23 3.61 -6.07 5.29
C ILE A 23 2.14 -5.71 5.55
N ARG A 24 1.75 -5.45 6.80
CA ARG A 24 0.39 -5.07 7.16
C ARG A 24 0.38 -3.78 7.94
N LEU A 25 -0.57 -2.91 7.64
CA LEU A 25 -0.96 -1.86 8.55
C LEU A 25 -1.79 -2.46 9.69
N ASN A 26 -1.44 -2.12 10.92
CA ASN A 26 -2.20 -2.51 12.09
C ASN A 26 -3.44 -1.62 12.21
N PHE A 27 -4.62 -2.25 12.26
CA PHE A 27 -5.89 -1.53 12.32
C PHE A 27 -6.03 -0.67 13.58
N TRP A 28 -5.55 -1.16 14.73
CA TRP A 28 -5.62 -0.41 16.00
C TRP A 28 -4.68 0.78 16.01
N GLU A 29 -3.46 0.62 15.50
CA GLU A 29 -2.50 1.72 15.36
C GLU A 29 -3.10 2.83 14.49
N GLY A 30 -3.65 2.47 13.33
CA GLY A 30 -4.33 3.43 12.45
C GLY A 30 -5.47 4.19 13.11
N LEU A 31 -6.31 3.51 13.90
CA LEU A 31 -7.37 4.18 14.65
C LEU A 31 -6.82 5.13 15.71
N VAL A 32 -5.81 4.71 16.48
CA VAL A 32 -5.18 5.56 17.50
C VAL A 32 -4.51 6.78 16.87
N GLU A 33 -3.78 6.60 15.77
CA GLU A 33 -3.14 7.67 15.00
C GLU A 33 -4.15 8.64 14.36
N GLY A 34 -5.35 8.16 14.03
CA GLY A 34 -6.44 8.99 13.52
C GLY A 34 -7.12 9.87 14.58
N LEU A 35 -7.03 9.52 15.87
CA LEU A 35 -7.75 10.22 16.94
C LEU A 35 -7.43 11.72 17.04
N PRO A 36 -6.16 12.19 16.97
CA PRO A 36 -5.87 13.62 17.06
C PRO A 36 -6.62 14.44 16.00
N VAL A 37 -6.67 13.95 14.75
CA VAL A 37 -7.40 14.62 13.66
C VAL A 37 -8.91 14.56 13.90
N ALA A 38 -9.44 13.41 14.32
CA ALA A 38 -10.86 13.28 14.65
C ALA A 38 -11.30 14.20 15.80
N ILE A 39 -10.48 14.34 16.84
CA ILE A 39 -10.72 15.25 17.97
C ILE A 39 -10.76 16.70 17.46
N ILE A 40 -9.80 17.11 16.63
CA ILE A 40 -9.81 18.46 16.02
C ILE A 40 -11.08 18.67 15.19
N LEU A 41 -11.44 17.70 14.35
CA LEU A 41 -12.65 17.77 13.53
C LEU A 41 -13.94 17.83 14.38
N SER A 42 -13.95 17.22 15.55
CA SER A 42 -15.14 17.19 16.43
C SER A 42 -15.55 18.58 16.93
N PHE A 43 -14.62 19.54 17.01
CA PHE A 43 -14.93 20.93 17.32
C PHE A 43 -15.74 21.65 16.22
N PHE A 44 -15.74 21.11 15.01
CA PHE A 44 -16.46 21.67 13.85
C PHE A 44 -17.64 20.80 13.43
N SER A 45 -17.50 19.48 13.48
CA SER A 45 -18.53 18.51 13.08
C SER A 45 -18.25 17.11 13.63
N PHE A 46 -19.15 16.61 14.47
CA PHE A 46 -19.10 15.21 14.92
C PHE A 46 -19.32 14.22 13.78
N VAL A 47 -20.15 14.57 12.79
CA VAL A 47 -20.33 13.76 11.58
C VAL A 47 -19.01 13.69 10.81
N GLY A 48 -18.32 14.82 10.64
CA GLY A 48 -17.01 14.87 9.99
C GLY A 48 -15.96 14.02 10.70
N ALA A 49 -15.88 14.12 12.03
CA ALA A 49 -14.98 13.30 12.84
C ALA A 49 -15.28 11.79 12.71
N GLY A 50 -16.56 11.40 12.76
CA GLY A 50 -16.98 10.01 12.57
C GLY A 50 -16.66 9.48 11.17
N MET A 51 -16.93 10.28 10.13
CA MET A 51 -16.61 9.93 8.74
C MET A 51 -15.11 9.79 8.52
N PHE A 52 -14.29 10.64 9.12
CA PHE A 52 -12.84 10.53 9.05
C PHE A 52 -12.35 9.19 9.61
N MET A 53 -12.81 8.80 10.80
CA MET A 53 -12.45 7.50 11.40
C MET A 53 -12.91 6.30 10.57
N LEU A 54 -14.11 6.40 9.96
CA LEU A 54 -14.59 5.40 9.03
C LEU A 54 -13.67 5.27 7.80
N VAL A 55 -13.24 6.40 7.22
CA VAL A 55 -12.29 6.40 6.09
C VAL A 55 -10.94 5.81 6.49
N VAL A 56 -10.42 6.12 7.68
CA VAL A 56 -9.18 5.50 8.19
C VAL A 56 -9.32 3.97 8.27
N ALA A 57 -10.43 3.47 8.79
CA ALA A 57 -10.70 2.04 8.88
C ALA A 57 -10.80 1.36 7.49
N ILE A 58 -11.52 1.99 6.55
CA ILE A 58 -11.65 1.51 5.18
C ILE A 58 -10.28 1.52 4.47
N HIS A 59 -9.50 2.59 4.65
CA HIS A 59 -8.16 2.73 4.10
C HIS A 59 -7.25 1.58 4.56
N HIS A 60 -7.19 1.29 5.86
CA HIS A 60 -6.38 0.17 6.38
C HIS A 60 -6.82 -1.18 5.82
N THR A 61 -8.13 -1.37 5.67
CA THR A 61 -8.70 -2.60 5.12
C THR A 61 -8.27 -2.80 3.67
N ILE A 62 -8.55 -1.82 2.80
CA ILE A 62 -8.17 -1.84 1.38
C ILE A 62 -6.65 -1.93 1.23
N TRP A 63 -5.95 -1.11 2.02
CA TRP A 63 -4.54 -1.15 2.41
C TRP A 63 -3.99 -2.57 2.29
N ASN A 64 -4.39 -3.32 3.29
CA ASN A 64 -3.90 -4.66 3.56
C ASN A 64 -4.32 -5.65 2.49
N GLN A 65 -5.52 -5.55 1.90
CA GLN A 65 -5.90 -6.47 0.83
C GLN A 65 -4.98 -6.32 -0.39
N ILE A 66 -4.74 -5.08 -0.81
CA ILE A 66 -3.94 -4.76 -2.00
C ILE A 66 -2.47 -5.12 -1.74
N HIS A 67 -1.90 -4.64 -0.63
CA HIS A 67 -0.49 -4.84 -0.31
C HIS A 67 -0.14 -6.30 -0.03
N LEU A 68 -1.03 -7.05 0.66
CA LEU A 68 -0.82 -8.48 0.87
C LEU A 68 -0.86 -9.26 -0.43
N GLU A 69 -1.74 -8.91 -1.36
CA GLU A 69 -1.78 -9.62 -2.66
C GLU A 69 -0.50 -9.38 -3.47
N MET A 70 0.15 -8.22 -3.33
CA MET A 70 1.43 -7.92 -3.98
C MET A 70 2.62 -8.70 -3.41
N HIS A 71 2.59 -9.05 -2.13
CA HIS A 71 3.71 -9.74 -1.48
C HIS A 71 3.46 -11.22 -1.21
N LYS A 72 2.20 -11.62 -1.07
CA LYS A 72 1.74 -12.98 -0.79
C LYS A 72 0.50 -13.25 -1.66
N PRO A 73 0.68 -13.46 -2.97
CA PRO A 73 -0.44 -13.58 -3.89
C PRO A 73 -1.31 -14.79 -3.52
N THR A 74 -2.59 -14.52 -3.24
CA THR A 74 -3.60 -15.54 -2.92
C THR A 74 -4.62 -15.72 -4.04
N LYS A 75 -4.38 -15.07 -5.20
CA LYS A 75 -5.27 -15.02 -6.37
C LYS A 75 -6.62 -14.43 -6.00
N ARG A 76 -6.60 -13.27 -5.33
CA ARG A 76 -7.82 -12.52 -5.00
C ARG A 76 -8.56 -12.15 -6.27
N PHE A 77 -9.88 -11.96 -6.15
CA PHE A 77 -10.75 -11.67 -7.30
C PHE A 77 -10.33 -10.43 -8.11
N PHE A 78 -9.62 -9.49 -7.50
CA PHE A 78 -9.11 -8.27 -8.14
C PHE A 78 -7.68 -8.40 -8.69
N ALA A 79 -6.99 -9.53 -8.51
CA ALA A 79 -5.57 -9.69 -8.86
C ALA A 79 -5.27 -9.49 -10.36
N ASN A 80 -6.29 -9.59 -11.22
CA ASN A 80 -6.17 -9.35 -12.67
C ASN A 80 -6.68 -7.97 -13.11
N TRP A 81 -7.17 -7.14 -12.19
CA TRP A 81 -7.71 -5.82 -12.54
C TRP A 81 -6.59 -4.86 -12.93
N SER A 82 -6.83 -4.03 -13.94
CA SER A 82 -5.87 -3.02 -14.39
C SER A 82 -5.47 -2.04 -13.29
N LEU A 83 -6.43 -1.67 -12.42
CA LEU A 83 -6.19 -0.80 -11.27
C LEU A 83 -5.26 -1.46 -10.24
N TYR A 84 -5.47 -2.74 -9.95
CA TYR A 84 -4.57 -3.48 -9.06
C TYR A 84 -3.16 -3.58 -9.66
N LYS A 85 -3.04 -3.94 -10.95
CA LYS A 85 -1.74 -4.00 -11.65
C LYS A 85 -1.04 -2.63 -11.68
N PHE A 86 -1.79 -1.54 -11.78
CA PHE A 86 -1.25 -0.19 -11.63
C PHE A 86 -0.64 0.03 -10.23
N CYS A 87 -1.39 -0.25 -9.16
CA CYS A 87 -0.87 -0.16 -7.79
C CYS A 87 0.35 -1.06 -7.59
N ALA A 88 0.34 -2.27 -8.16
CA ALA A 88 1.43 -3.24 -8.02
C ALA A 88 2.72 -2.73 -8.68
N ARG A 89 2.63 -2.15 -9.89
CA ARG A 89 3.77 -1.53 -10.56
C ARG A 89 4.28 -0.29 -9.81
N HIS A 90 3.37 0.53 -9.28
CA HIS A 90 3.73 1.69 -8.46
C HIS A 90 4.52 1.27 -7.21
N HIS A 91 4.03 0.26 -6.50
CA HIS A 91 4.67 -0.29 -5.31
C HIS A 91 5.96 -1.08 -5.60
N PHE A 92 6.04 -1.77 -6.75
CA PHE A 92 7.27 -2.40 -7.20
C PHE A 92 8.41 -1.38 -7.30
N LEU A 93 8.13 -0.21 -7.90
CA LEU A 93 9.10 0.86 -8.00
C LEU A 93 9.46 1.47 -6.64
N HIS A 94 8.55 1.48 -5.66
CA HIS A 94 8.86 1.90 -4.29
C HIS A 94 9.91 1.00 -3.64
N HIS A 95 9.83 -0.32 -3.84
CA HIS A 95 10.85 -1.25 -3.34
C HIS A 95 12.22 -1.04 -3.99
N LYS A 96 12.24 -0.73 -5.29
CA LYS A 96 13.48 -0.44 -6.02
C LYS A 96 14.05 0.95 -5.71
N TYR A 97 13.19 1.94 -5.56
CA TYR A 97 13.50 3.36 -5.32
C TYR A 97 12.83 3.82 -4.00
N PRO A 98 13.50 3.61 -2.85
CA PRO A 98 12.89 3.77 -1.52
C PRO A 98 12.41 5.19 -1.19
N ASP A 99 12.92 6.20 -1.90
CA ASP A 99 12.55 7.60 -1.76
C ASP A 99 11.41 8.03 -2.71
N LYS A 100 10.74 7.07 -3.36
CA LYS A 100 9.66 7.28 -4.33
C LYS A 100 8.45 6.41 -4.03
N ASN A 101 7.29 6.78 -4.59
CA ASN A 101 6.06 5.96 -4.62
C ASN A 101 5.55 5.49 -3.25
N PHE A 102 5.45 6.39 -2.27
CA PHE A 102 5.08 6.05 -0.90
C PHE A 102 3.62 5.58 -0.74
N ASN A 103 2.70 6.04 -1.61
CA ASN A 103 1.30 5.69 -1.50
C ASN A 103 0.94 4.47 -2.36
N VAL A 104 0.50 3.38 -1.72
CA VAL A 104 0.17 2.12 -2.41
C VAL A 104 -1.20 2.14 -3.09
N ALA A 105 -2.26 2.50 -2.36
CA ALA A 105 -3.64 2.39 -2.85
C ALA A 105 -4.08 3.61 -3.68
N PHE A 106 -3.64 4.81 -3.31
CA PHE A 106 -3.99 6.07 -3.97
C PHE A 106 -2.76 6.98 -4.09
N PRO A 107 -2.13 7.11 -5.27
CA PRO A 107 -0.86 7.82 -5.45
C PRO A 107 -0.99 9.36 -5.45
N ILE A 108 -2.01 9.90 -4.77
CA ILE A 108 -2.30 11.34 -4.77
C ILE A 108 -1.18 12.11 -4.05
N GLY A 109 -0.72 11.62 -2.90
CA GLY A 109 0.38 12.24 -2.17
C GLY A 109 1.67 12.22 -3.00
N ASP A 110 1.96 11.11 -3.68
CA ASP A 110 3.12 11.04 -4.57
C ASP A 110 3.05 12.03 -5.74
N TYR A 111 1.87 12.23 -6.31
CA TYR A 111 1.65 13.21 -7.36
C TYR A 111 1.86 14.64 -6.85
N ILE A 112 1.26 14.99 -5.71
CA ILE A 112 1.36 16.33 -5.12
C ILE A 112 2.80 16.63 -4.69
N CYS A 113 3.51 15.65 -4.13
CA CYS A 113 4.87 15.81 -3.64
C CYS A 113 5.95 15.57 -4.71
N GLY A 114 5.59 15.17 -5.93
CA GLY A 114 6.54 14.90 -7.02
C GLY A 114 7.44 13.68 -6.77
N THR A 115 6.94 12.68 -6.05
CA THR A 115 7.70 11.46 -5.68
C THR A 115 7.36 10.26 -6.56
N ILE A 116 6.72 10.47 -7.72
CA ILE A 116 6.41 9.41 -8.69
C ILE A 116 7.68 8.97 -9.44
N ALA A 117 8.06 7.71 -9.31
CA ALA A 117 9.10 7.08 -10.11
C ALA A 117 8.60 6.74 -11.52
N LYS A 118 9.49 6.87 -12.51
CA LYS A 118 9.24 6.42 -13.89
C LYS A 118 9.99 5.10 -14.12
N PRO A 119 9.32 4.05 -14.62
CA PRO A 119 9.97 2.77 -14.90
C PRO A 119 10.95 2.90 -16.08
N SER A 120 12.14 2.34 -15.91
CA SER A 120 13.13 2.08 -16.96
C SER A 120 12.76 0.85 -17.80
N ALA A 121 13.50 0.58 -18.88
CA ALA A 121 13.30 -0.64 -19.67
C ALA A 121 13.50 -1.92 -18.82
N ASP A 122 14.54 -1.93 -17.99
CA ASP A 122 14.84 -3.03 -17.07
C ASP A 122 13.73 -3.23 -16.02
N ASP A 123 13.11 -2.15 -15.55
CA ASP A 123 11.95 -2.24 -14.65
C ASP A 123 10.77 -2.94 -15.31
N TRP A 124 10.50 -2.60 -16.56
CA TRP A 124 9.42 -3.24 -17.32
C TRP A 124 9.68 -4.72 -17.56
N GLU A 125 10.94 -5.12 -17.78
CA GLU A 125 11.30 -6.54 -17.87
C GLU A 125 11.08 -7.28 -16.54
N ALA A 126 11.52 -6.67 -15.43
CA ALA A 126 11.29 -7.24 -14.11
C ALA A 126 9.79 -7.36 -13.78
N MET A 127 9.01 -6.31 -14.06
CA MET A 127 7.54 -6.33 -13.88
C MET A 127 6.84 -7.38 -14.73
N ARG A 128 7.35 -7.68 -15.94
CA ARG A 128 6.83 -8.77 -16.79
C ARG A 128 7.11 -10.13 -16.17
N ALA A 129 8.31 -10.34 -15.62
CA ALA A 129 8.66 -11.57 -14.92
C ALA A 129 7.76 -11.82 -13.70
N GLU A 130 7.33 -10.75 -13.02
CA GLU A 130 6.38 -10.80 -11.91
C GLU A 130 4.90 -10.85 -12.35
N GLY A 131 4.59 -10.74 -13.64
CA GLY A 131 3.21 -10.79 -14.17
C GLY A 131 2.37 -9.53 -13.95
N ILE A 132 2.99 -8.42 -13.54
CA ILE A 132 2.32 -7.15 -13.20
C ILE A 132 2.45 -6.07 -14.27
N ALA A 133 3.23 -6.32 -15.34
CA ALA A 133 3.38 -5.40 -16.48
C ALA A 133 2.06 -5.08 -17.19
#